data_AF-A0AAW1YW38-F1
#
_entry.id   AF-A0AAW1YW38-F1
#
_cell.length_a   1.000
_cell.length_b   1.000
_cell.length_c   1.000
_cell.angle_alpha   90.00
_cell.angle_beta   90.00
_cell.angle_gamma   90.00
#
_symmetry.space_group_name_H-M   'P 1'
#
loop_
_entity.id
_entity.type
_entity.pdbx_description
1 polymer ?
#
loop_
_entity_poly.entity_id
_entity_poly.type
_entity_poly.pdbx_seq_one_letter_code
_entity_poly.pdbx_strand_id
1 'polypeptide(L)'
;MAQRERTRINDEQKETLKTFFKDGMTRVGSELIPRAASATGLDTSVIENWIGNYKRKASSEPRPSKAKVHVRELSPYNLFCRDVLSNKGTMNDIKGRWATLGEDAKKKYSEEAAALRASGQALSPEMRDARIKMHLKKLKLEVSKLEDLGVETAILSFDRQRSSLEVYEVSSKGATDFLDKTDTVNNFALHFKASSSAAKPSTKVGVLVGKVQDLFNQKYKEAGGTGRLPYQSLVNQGLNITVTGLPNSLTLKKPSFYGRIQLEAILNAAEEISFEISK
;
A
#
# COMPACT_ATOMS: atom_id res chain seq x y z
N MET A 1 -14.01 16.52 42.65
CA MET A 1 -14.67 16.89 41.38
C MET A 1 -16.04 16.21 41.36
N ALA A 2 -17.13 16.98 41.25
CA ALA A 2 -18.49 16.45 41.30
C ALA A 2 -18.74 15.47 40.14
N GLN A 3 -19.24 14.27 40.44
CA GLN A 3 -19.72 13.31 39.44
C GLN A 3 -20.85 13.98 38.64
N ARG A 4 -20.64 14.22 37.34
CA ARG A 4 -21.74 14.59 36.44
C ARG A 4 -22.60 13.34 36.22
N GLU A 5 -23.66 13.22 37.01
CA GLU A 5 -24.68 12.21 36.76
C GLU A 5 -25.27 12.42 35.37
N ARG A 6 -25.23 11.38 34.53
CA ARG A 6 -25.87 11.43 33.21
C ARG A 6 -27.38 11.37 33.41
N THR A 7 -28.06 12.47 33.17
CA THR A 7 -29.52 12.53 33.13
C THR A 7 -30.05 11.50 32.14
N ARG A 8 -30.82 10.52 32.63
CA ARG A 8 -31.46 9.52 31.77
C ARG A 8 -32.72 10.12 31.16
N ILE A 9 -32.73 10.22 29.83
CA ILE A 9 -33.91 10.68 29.06
C ILE A 9 -34.80 9.45 28.80
N ASN A 10 -36.05 9.49 29.25
CA ASN A 10 -37.03 8.43 29.02
C ASN A 10 -37.58 8.46 27.58
N ASP A 11 -38.36 7.47 27.17
CA ASP A 11 -38.79 7.35 25.77
C ASP A 11 -39.86 8.38 25.39
N GLU A 12 -40.74 8.76 26.31
CA GLU A 12 -41.72 9.84 26.11
C GLU A 12 -41.05 11.20 25.89
N GLN A 13 -40.04 11.53 26.71
CA GLN A 13 -39.20 12.72 26.56
C GLN A 13 -38.47 12.69 25.22
N LYS A 14 -37.98 11.54 24.75
CA LYS A 14 -37.35 11.43 23.43
C LYS A 14 -38.34 11.71 22.30
N GLU A 15 -39.56 11.18 22.35
CA GLU A 15 -40.56 11.44 21.33
C GLU A 15 -40.95 12.92 21.29
N THR A 16 -41.14 13.54 22.46
CA THR A 16 -41.36 14.98 22.56
C THR A 16 -40.19 15.79 22.01
N LEU A 17 -38.94 15.40 22.30
CA LEU A 17 -37.78 16.08 21.73
C LEU A 17 -37.66 15.90 20.21
N LYS A 18 -38.07 14.75 19.67
CA LYS A 18 -38.12 14.50 18.21
C LYS A 18 -39.18 15.35 17.52
N THR A 19 -40.35 15.56 18.12
CA THR A 19 -41.37 16.45 17.56
C THR A 19 -40.88 17.88 17.52
N PHE A 20 -40.34 18.40 18.64
CA PHE A 20 -39.72 19.74 18.67
C PHE A 20 -38.57 19.89 17.66
N PHE A 21 -37.77 18.85 17.45
CA PHE A 21 -36.70 18.87 16.44
C PHE A 21 -37.23 18.98 15.02
N LYS A 22 -38.33 18.29 14.69
CA LYS A 22 -39.03 18.44 13.40
C LYS A 22 -39.64 19.84 13.23
N ASP A 23 -40.12 20.42 14.33
CA ASP A 23 -40.72 21.76 14.37
C ASP A 23 -39.68 22.90 14.36
N GLY A 24 -38.38 22.59 14.30
CA GLY A 24 -37.32 23.59 14.08
C GLY A 24 -36.30 23.74 15.22
N MET A 25 -36.38 22.93 16.29
CA MET A 25 -35.43 22.91 17.41
C MET A 25 -34.09 22.24 17.02
N THR A 26 -33.41 22.78 16.00
CA THR A 26 -32.25 22.15 15.34
C THR A 26 -30.90 22.77 15.71
N ARG A 27 -30.90 23.86 16.49
CA ARG A 27 -29.71 24.61 16.89
C ARG A 27 -29.73 24.89 18.40
N VAL A 28 -28.54 24.94 18.98
CA VAL A 28 -28.30 25.39 20.37
C VAL A 28 -28.74 26.87 20.45
N GLY A 29 -29.50 27.24 21.49
CA GLY A 29 -30.12 28.56 21.61
C GLY A 29 -31.40 28.79 20.78
N SER A 30 -32.05 27.74 20.27
CA SER A 30 -33.37 27.87 19.63
C SER A 30 -34.43 28.35 20.63
N GLU A 31 -35.33 29.24 20.19
CA GLU A 31 -36.46 29.76 20.99
C GLU A 31 -37.44 28.66 21.45
N LEU A 32 -37.35 27.48 20.86
CA LEU A 32 -38.16 26.32 21.23
C LEU A 32 -37.57 25.52 22.41
N ILE A 33 -36.31 25.79 22.80
CA ILE A 33 -35.64 25.07 23.90
C ILE A 33 -36.34 25.30 25.25
N PRO A 34 -36.71 26.53 25.65
CA PRO A 34 -37.47 26.75 26.88
C PRO A 34 -38.81 26.00 26.87
N ARG A 35 -39.51 25.97 25.73
CA ARG A 35 -40.79 25.28 25.57
C ARG A 35 -40.63 23.75 25.64
N ALA A 36 -39.56 23.21 25.06
CA ALA A 36 -39.21 21.80 25.15
C ALA A 36 -38.78 21.42 26.59
N ALA A 37 -38.07 22.32 27.30
CA ALA A 37 -37.70 22.13 28.70
C ALA A 37 -38.94 22.05 29.60
N SER A 38 -39.91 22.96 29.43
CA SER A 38 -41.19 22.91 30.15
C SER A 38 -41.99 21.64 29.85
N ALA A 39 -41.99 21.17 28.59
CA ALA A 39 -42.75 19.99 28.19
C ALA A 39 -42.12 18.66 28.63
N THR A 40 -40.79 18.61 28.73
CA THR A 40 -40.05 17.37 29.05
C THR A 40 -39.56 17.31 30.49
N GLY A 41 -39.59 18.43 31.22
CA GLY A 41 -39.02 18.56 32.56
C GLY A 41 -37.49 18.45 32.57
N LEU A 42 -36.83 18.54 31.41
CA LEU A 42 -35.38 18.45 31.28
C LEU A 42 -34.76 19.84 31.30
N ASP A 43 -33.56 19.93 31.89
CA ASP A 43 -32.73 21.12 31.85
C ASP A 43 -32.38 21.50 30.39
N THR A 44 -32.36 22.79 30.08
CA THR A 44 -32.04 23.32 28.75
C THR A 44 -30.68 22.82 28.24
N SER A 45 -29.70 22.66 29.14
CA SER A 45 -28.38 22.10 28.82
C SER A 45 -28.42 20.63 28.40
N VAL A 46 -29.35 19.83 28.94
CA VAL A 46 -29.55 18.42 28.55
C VAL A 46 -30.17 18.36 27.16
N ILE A 47 -31.11 19.27 26.86
CA ILE A 47 -31.77 19.38 25.55
C ILE A 47 -30.78 19.83 24.47
N GLU A 48 -29.94 20.83 24.75
CA GLU A 48 -28.89 21.27 23.81
C GLU A 48 -27.90 20.16 23.47
N ASN A 49 -27.46 19.40 24.49
CA ASN A 49 -26.62 18.22 24.29
C ASN A 49 -27.35 17.13 23.49
N TRP A 50 -28.64 16.94 23.71
CA TRP A 50 -29.47 16.01 22.94
C TRP A 50 -29.58 16.43 21.48
N ILE A 51 -29.85 17.70 21.16
CA ILE A 51 -29.90 18.25 19.79
C ILE A 51 -28.60 17.96 19.06
N GLY A 52 -27.46 18.23 19.69
CA GLY A 52 -26.14 17.96 19.12
C GLY A 52 -25.89 16.47 18.85
N ASN A 53 -26.28 15.59 19.79
CA ASN A 53 -26.16 14.14 19.64
C ASN A 53 -27.10 13.58 18.57
N TYR A 54 -28.35 14.04 18.56
CA TYR A 54 -29.38 13.63 17.63
C TYR A 54 -29.02 14.02 16.20
N LYS A 55 -28.50 15.23 15.98
CA LYS A 55 -28.02 15.67 14.66
C LYS A 55 -26.85 14.83 14.16
N ARG A 56 -25.88 14.52 15.01
CA ARG A 56 -24.75 13.62 14.66
C ARG A 56 -25.22 12.22 14.27
N LYS A 57 -26.27 11.72 14.93
CA LYS A 57 -26.85 10.40 14.67
C LYS A 57 -27.76 10.39 13.44
N ALA A 58 -28.48 11.47 13.16
CA ALA A 58 -29.34 11.62 11.99
C ALA A 58 -28.55 11.87 10.70
N SER A 59 -27.42 12.58 10.77
CA SER A 59 -26.51 12.76 9.63
C SER A 59 -25.63 11.54 9.36
N SER A 60 -25.57 10.59 10.29
CA SER A 60 -24.93 9.30 10.09
C SER A 60 -25.97 8.29 9.64
N GLU A 61 -26.12 8.08 8.34
CA GLU A 61 -26.63 6.80 7.84
C GLU A 61 -25.94 5.64 8.57
N PRO A 62 -26.61 4.49 8.78
CA PRO A 62 -26.01 3.33 9.40
C PRO A 62 -24.92 2.79 8.47
N ARG A 63 -23.72 3.37 8.54
CA ARG A 63 -22.53 2.76 7.97
C ARG A 63 -22.31 1.49 8.77
N PRO A 64 -22.13 0.32 8.12
CA PRO A 64 -21.64 -0.86 8.82
C PRO A 64 -20.44 -0.41 9.63
N SER A 65 -20.41 -0.78 10.92
CA SER A 65 -19.34 -0.36 11.82
C SER A 65 -18.03 -0.66 11.09
N LYS A 66 -17.30 0.38 10.68
CA LYS A 66 -16.04 0.18 9.97
C LYS A 66 -15.22 -0.65 10.93
N ALA A 67 -14.94 -1.91 10.58
CA ALA A 67 -14.05 -2.76 11.34
C ALA A 67 -12.83 -1.89 11.63
N LYS A 68 -12.63 -1.53 12.90
CA LYS A 68 -11.49 -0.72 13.29
C LYS A 68 -10.30 -1.62 13.01
N VAL A 69 -9.64 -1.42 11.87
CA VAL A 69 -8.40 -2.11 11.56
C VAL A 69 -7.43 -1.68 12.64
N HIS A 70 -7.22 -2.54 13.63
CA HIS A 70 -6.18 -2.32 14.62
C HIS A 70 -4.87 -2.63 13.91
N VAL A 71 -4.30 -1.59 13.30
CA VAL A 71 -3.05 -1.63 12.53
C VAL A 71 -1.84 -1.85 13.43
N ARG A 72 -2.01 -1.70 14.76
CA ARG A 72 -0.90 -1.90 15.67
C ARG A 72 -0.43 -3.34 15.53
N GLU A 73 0.81 -3.48 15.09
CA GLU A 73 1.58 -4.70 15.19
C GLU A 73 1.35 -5.32 16.56
N LEU A 74 1.34 -6.65 16.65
CA LEU A 74 1.23 -7.38 17.91
C LEU A 74 2.42 -6.99 18.79
N SER A 75 2.28 -5.87 19.49
CA SER A 75 3.19 -5.41 20.53
C SER A 75 3.00 -6.34 21.72
N PRO A 76 4.06 -6.57 22.52
CA PRO A 76 3.95 -7.34 23.76
C PRO A 76 2.78 -6.83 24.63
N TYR A 77 2.60 -5.51 24.64
CA TYR A 77 1.49 -4.85 25.32
C TYR A 77 0.11 -5.17 24.70
N ASN A 78 0.01 -5.24 23.37
CA ASN A 78 -1.26 -5.54 22.69
C ASN A 78 -1.68 -7.00 22.91
N LEU A 79 -0.72 -7.93 22.94
CA LEU A 79 -0.98 -9.32 23.30
C LEU A 79 -1.50 -9.45 24.73
N PHE A 80 -0.85 -8.74 25.66
CA PHE A 80 -1.32 -8.66 27.03
C PHE A 80 -2.72 -8.05 27.14
N CYS A 81 -3.00 -6.96 26.44
CA CYS A 81 -4.33 -6.35 26.40
C CYS A 81 -5.38 -7.34 25.89
N ARG A 82 -5.07 -8.08 24.82
CA ARG A 82 -5.94 -9.13 24.25
C ARG A 82 -6.24 -10.20 25.31
N ASP A 83 -5.22 -10.69 25.99
CA ASP A 83 -5.34 -11.75 26.99
C ASP A 83 -6.17 -11.32 28.21
N VAL A 84 -5.93 -10.11 28.72
CA VAL A 84 -6.72 -9.54 29.83
C VAL A 84 -8.18 -9.33 29.43
N LEU A 85 -8.45 -8.83 28.22
CA LEU A 85 -9.82 -8.61 27.74
C LEU A 85 -10.55 -9.92 27.43
N SER A 86 -9.86 -10.95 26.92
CA SER A 86 -10.43 -12.29 26.69
C SER A 86 -10.82 -12.99 28.00
N ASN A 87 -10.10 -12.72 29.09
CA ASN A 87 -10.35 -13.29 30.42
C ASN A 87 -11.27 -12.42 31.30
N LYS A 88 -12.23 -11.69 30.70
CA LYS A 88 -13.22 -10.81 31.37
C LYS A 88 -12.62 -9.62 32.14
N GLY A 89 -11.40 -9.20 31.85
CA GLY A 89 -10.81 -7.99 32.42
C GLY A 89 -11.36 -6.70 31.80
N THR A 90 -11.29 -5.60 32.54
CA THR A 90 -11.71 -4.27 32.10
C THR A 90 -10.54 -3.43 31.63
N MET A 91 -10.79 -2.42 30.77
CA MET A 91 -9.75 -1.51 30.25
C MET A 91 -8.95 -0.80 31.37
N ASN A 92 -9.58 -0.56 32.52
CA ASN A 92 -8.93 0.04 33.69
C ASN A 92 -7.92 -0.91 34.37
N ASP A 93 -8.13 -2.23 34.28
CA ASP A 93 -7.25 -3.24 34.89
C ASP A 93 -5.93 -3.38 34.13
N ILE A 94 -5.96 -3.09 32.82
CA ILE A 94 -4.82 -3.27 31.90
C ILE A 94 -3.64 -2.37 32.30
N LYS A 95 -3.90 -1.09 32.62
CA LYS A 95 -2.83 -0.13 32.92
C LYS A 95 -2.11 -0.45 34.23
N GLY A 96 -2.87 -0.89 35.24
CA GLY A 96 -2.30 -1.33 36.52
C GLY A 96 -1.54 -2.65 36.40
N ARG A 97 -2.17 -3.66 35.77
CA ARG A 97 -1.60 -5.01 35.67
C ARG A 97 -0.35 -5.10 34.79
N TRP A 98 -0.24 -4.27 33.75
CA TRP A 98 0.99 -4.23 32.93
C TRP A 98 2.18 -3.65 33.70
N ALA A 99 1.96 -2.65 34.54
CA ALA A 99 3.01 -2.03 35.34
C ALA A 99 3.53 -3.01 36.41
N THR A 100 2.62 -3.76 37.05
CA THR A 100 2.94 -4.76 38.08
C THR A 100 3.41 -6.11 37.52
N LEU A 101 3.39 -6.28 36.19
CA LEU A 101 3.84 -7.51 35.54
C LEU A 101 5.37 -7.62 35.70
N GLY A 102 5.82 -8.74 36.28
CA GLY A 102 7.25 -9.05 36.43
C GLY A 102 7.98 -9.13 35.09
N GLU A 103 9.30 -8.94 35.10
CA GLU A 103 10.10 -8.88 33.87
C GLU A 103 10.01 -10.19 33.05
N ASP A 104 9.94 -11.35 33.71
CA ASP A 104 9.81 -12.65 33.05
C ASP A 104 8.49 -12.78 32.27
N ALA A 105 7.40 -12.27 32.83
CA ALA A 105 6.10 -12.30 32.18
C ALA A 105 6.05 -11.29 31.01
N LYS A 106 6.67 -10.11 31.16
CA LYS A 106 6.82 -9.15 30.04
C LYS A 106 7.68 -9.74 28.91
N LYS A 107 8.75 -10.46 29.26
CA LYS A 107 9.61 -11.16 28.31
C LYS A 107 8.86 -12.23 27.53
N LYS A 108 8.02 -13.03 28.20
CA LYS A 108 7.14 -14.03 27.57
C LYS A 108 6.21 -13.41 26.51
N TYR A 109 5.54 -12.30 26.81
CA TYR A 109 4.72 -11.60 25.80
C TYR A 109 5.57 -11.01 24.67
N SER A 110 6.84 -10.67 24.92
CA SER A 110 7.77 -10.20 23.89
C SER A 110 8.19 -11.30 22.94
N GLU A 111 8.52 -12.47 23.47
CA GLU A 111 8.86 -13.67 22.70
C GLU A 111 7.66 -14.18 21.91
N GLU A 112 6.45 -14.19 22.49
CA GLU A 112 5.22 -14.56 21.79
C GLU A 112 4.88 -13.54 20.68
N ALA A 113 5.05 -12.25 20.93
CA ALA A 113 4.90 -11.21 19.92
C ALA A 113 5.90 -11.36 18.78
N ALA A 114 7.16 -11.72 19.08
CA ALA A 114 8.18 -11.99 18.09
C ALA A 114 7.87 -13.28 17.30
N ALA A 115 7.41 -14.33 17.97
CA ALA A 115 7.02 -15.59 17.34
C ALA A 115 5.82 -15.43 16.40
N LEU A 116 4.81 -14.64 16.79
CA LEU A 116 3.64 -14.35 15.95
C LEU A 116 3.97 -13.44 14.76
N ARG A 117 5.00 -12.59 14.89
CA ARG A 117 5.56 -11.84 13.76
C ARG A 117 6.33 -12.78 12.82
N ALA A 118 7.11 -13.71 13.36
CA ALA A 118 7.91 -14.66 12.60
C ALA A 118 7.06 -15.73 11.90
N SER A 119 5.96 -16.17 12.52
CA SER A 119 5.04 -17.16 11.94
C SER A 119 4.15 -16.60 10.84
N GLY A 120 4.22 -15.29 10.57
CA GLY A 120 3.53 -14.65 9.45
C GLY A 120 2.04 -14.94 9.50
N GLN A 121 1.33 -14.41 10.50
CA GLN A 121 -0.11 -14.65 10.65
C GLN A 121 -0.84 -14.44 9.33
N ALA A 122 -1.37 -15.52 8.75
CA ALA A 122 -2.18 -15.46 7.54
C ALA A 122 -3.39 -14.57 7.83
N LEU A 123 -3.37 -13.37 7.27
CA LEU A 123 -4.46 -12.41 7.43
C LEU A 123 -5.71 -13.00 6.77
N SER A 124 -6.86 -12.93 7.45
CA SER A 124 -8.13 -13.21 6.79
C SER A 124 -8.28 -12.32 5.54
N PRO A 125 -9.01 -12.76 4.52
CA PRO A 125 -9.20 -11.97 3.29
C PRO A 125 -9.66 -10.53 3.56
N GLU A 126 -10.55 -10.35 4.55
CA GLU A 126 -11.05 -9.04 4.97
C GLU A 126 -9.98 -8.17 5.64
N MET A 127 -9.19 -8.73 6.57
CA MET A 127 -8.10 -7.99 7.23
C MET A 127 -7.01 -7.61 6.25
N ARG A 128 -6.73 -8.50 5.29
CA ARG A 128 -5.78 -8.26 4.21
C ARG A 128 -6.22 -7.10 3.33
N ASP A 129 -7.45 -7.12 2.82
CA ASP A 129 -8.02 -6.04 2.00
C ASP A 129 -7.99 -4.69 2.75
N ALA A 130 -8.38 -4.70 4.02
CA ALA A 130 -8.37 -3.51 4.84
C ALA A 130 -6.95 -2.94 5.04
N ARG A 131 -5.94 -3.82 5.17
CA ARG A 131 -4.53 -3.44 5.29
C ARG A 131 -3.98 -2.88 3.96
N ILE A 132 -4.32 -3.50 2.83
CA ILE A 132 -3.99 -2.99 1.50
C ILE A 132 -4.57 -1.58 1.33
N LYS A 133 -5.86 -1.40 1.60
CA LYS A 133 -6.53 -0.08 1.54
C LYS A 133 -5.88 0.96 2.44
N MET A 134 -5.40 0.57 3.62
CA MET A 134 -4.65 1.47 4.49
C MET A 134 -3.33 1.91 3.84
N HIS A 135 -2.53 0.98 3.31
CA HIS A 135 -1.26 1.33 2.67
C HIS A 135 -1.47 2.19 1.42
N LEU A 136 -2.47 1.88 0.59
CA LEU A 136 -2.83 2.70 -0.57
C LEU A 136 -3.19 4.13 -0.17
N LYS A 137 -3.92 4.33 0.94
CA LYS A 137 -4.21 5.68 1.46
C LYS A 137 -2.95 6.43 1.91
N LYS A 138 -2.00 5.74 2.54
CA LYS A 138 -0.71 6.34 2.94
C LYS A 138 0.10 6.75 1.71
N LEU A 139 0.15 5.89 0.69
CA LEU A 139 0.82 6.19 -0.58
C LEU A 139 0.17 7.39 -1.28
N LYS A 140 -1.17 7.47 -1.31
CA LYS A 140 -1.87 8.62 -1.86
C LYS A 140 -1.54 9.92 -1.14
N LEU A 141 -1.44 9.89 0.19
CA LEU A 141 -1.02 11.05 0.96
C LEU A 141 0.42 11.45 0.62
N GLU A 142 1.32 10.48 0.45
CA GLU A 142 2.72 10.77 0.13
C GLU A 142 2.89 11.32 -1.29
N VAL A 143 2.16 10.76 -2.27
CA VAL A 143 2.12 11.27 -3.65
C VAL A 143 1.64 12.72 -3.67
N SER A 144 0.63 13.08 -2.87
CA SER A 144 0.17 14.46 -2.76
C SER A 144 1.28 15.39 -2.24
N LYS A 145 2.05 14.99 -1.22
CA LYS A 145 3.16 15.80 -0.71
C LYS A 145 4.28 15.97 -1.73
N LEU A 146 4.55 14.93 -2.52
CA LEU A 146 5.55 14.97 -3.59
C LEU A 146 5.09 15.91 -4.72
N GLU A 147 3.81 15.87 -5.07
CA GLU A 147 3.20 16.79 -6.03
C GLU A 147 3.29 18.25 -5.56
N ASP A 148 3.04 18.51 -4.26
CA ASP A 148 3.22 19.85 -3.66
C ASP A 148 4.67 20.36 -3.77
N LEU A 149 5.65 19.45 -3.86
CA LEU A 149 7.06 19.76 -4.08
C LEU A 149 7.45 19.80 -5.57
N GLY A 150 6.48 19.69 -6.48
CA GLY A 150 6.69 19.71 -7.93
C GLY A 150 7.17 18.38 -8.52
N VAL A 151 7.02 17.27 -7.80
CA VAL A 151 7.45 15.94 -8.26
C VAL A 151 6.25 15.15 -8.79
N GLU A 152 6.26 14.88 -10.10
CA GLU A 152 5.28 14.00 -10.72
C GLU A 152 5.56 12.54 -10.36
N THR A 153 4.57 11.86 -9.76
CA THR A 153 4.71 10.50 -9.23
C THR A 153 3.53 9.64 -9.68
N ALA A 154 3.81 8.45 -10.19
CA ALA A 154 2.82 7.40 -10.47
C ALA A 154 3.18 6.10 -9.76
N ILE A 155 2.17 5.47 -9.16
CA ILE A 155 2.27 4.19 -8.46
C ILE A 155 1.18 3.26 -9.00
N LEU A 156 1.61 2.11 -9.51
CA LEU A 156 0.74 1.02 -9.95
C LEU A 156 0.95 -0.20 -9.05
N SER A 157 -0.13 -0.76 -8.53
CA SER A 157 -0.10 -1.94 -7.67
C SER A 157 -1.09 -2.99 -8.14
N PHE A 158 -0.62 -4.24 -8.29
CA PHE A 158 -1.46 -5.37 -8.71
C PHE A 158 -1.55 -6.42 -7.59
N ASP A 159 -2.76 -6.83 -7.25
CA ASP A 159 -3.01 -7.84 -6.23
C ASP A 159 -3.11 -9.24 -6.84
N ARG A 160 -2.05 -10.04 -6.71
CA ARG A 160 -2.00 -11.42 -7.24
C ARG A 160 -2.96 -12.40 -6.54
N GLN A 161 -3.48 -12.06 -5.37
CA GLN A 161 -4.39 -12.94 -4.62
C GLN A 161 -5.85 -12.58 -4.86
N ARG A 162 -6.13 -11.47 -5.55
CA ARG A 162 -7.49 -11.08 -5.93
C ARG A 162 -7.75 -11.58 -7.35
N SER A 163 -8.92 -12.16 -7.59
CA SER A 163 -9.33 -12.64 -8.91
C SER A 163 -9.67 -11.52 -9.89
N SER A 164 -9.82 -10.28 -9.40
CA SER A 164 -10.10 -9.09 -10.22
C SER A 164 -8.83 -8.59 -10.91
N LEU A 165 -8.94 -8.24 -12.19
CA LEU A 165 -7.88 -7.58 -12.98
C LEU A 165 -7.67 -6.10 -12.61
N GLU A 166 -8.10 -5.68 -11.42
CA GLU A 166 -7.99 -4.30 -10.98
C GLU A 166 -6.56 -3.98 -10.53
N VAL A 167 -5.94 -3.03 -11.23
CA VAL A 167 -4.72 -2.36 -10.78
C VAL A 167 -5.13 -1.18 -9.91
N TYR A 168 -4.51 -1.07 -8.73
CA TYR A 168 -4.62 0.14 -7.93
C TYR A 168 -3.66 1.19 -8.49
N GLU A 169 -4.22 2.29 -8.94
CA GLU A 169 -3.48 3.46 -9.40
C GLU A 169 -3.49 4.56 -8.34
N VAL A 170 -2.32 5.13 -8.09
CA VAL A 170 -2.15 6.37 -7.34
C VAL A 170 -1.15 7.24 -8.10
N SER A 171 -1.62 8.35 -8.66
CA SER A 171 -0.81 9.24 -9.50
C SER A 171 -1.05 10.71 -9.12
N SER A 172 -0.05 11.56 -9.35
CA SER A 172 -0.19 13.02 -9.43
C SER A 172 -0.84 13.42 -10.77
N LYS A 173 -1.35 14.65 -10.87
CA LYS A 173 -2.14 15.08 -12.04
C LYS A 173 -1.41 14.91 -13.38
N GLY A 174 -0.16 15.35 -13.49
CA GLY A 174 0.61 15.22 -14.72
C GLY A 174 0.98 13.77 -15.04
N ALA A 175 1.19 12.95 -14.01
CA ALA A 175 1.44 11.53 -14.17
C ALA A 175 0.18 10.75 -14.60
N THR A 176 -1.03 11.16 -14.18
CA THR A 176 -2.29 10.57 -14.66
C THR A 176 -2.43 10.71 -16.17
N ASP A 177 -2.23 11.92 -16.70
CA ASP A 177 -2.31 12.18 -18.14
C ASP A 177 -1.32 11.33 -18.96
N PHE A 178 -0.13 11.05 -18.40
CA PHE A 178 0.84 10.17 -19.01
C PHE A 178 0.37 8.71 -19.05
N LEU A 179 -0.18 8.22 -17.93
CA LEU A 179 -0.66 6.84 -17.82
C LEU A 179 -1.80 6.57 -18.81
N ASP A 180 -2.72 7.52 -18.97
CA ASP A 180 -3.85 7.42 -19.90
C ASP A 180 -3.39 7.40 -21.36
N LYS A 181 -2.41 8.24 -21.74
CA LYS A 181 -1.89 8.30 -23.11
C LYS A 181 -1.09 7.08 -23.53
N THR A 182 -0.48 6.39 -22.57
CA THR A 182 0.47 5.29 -22.84
C THR A 182 -0.14 3.90 -22.63
N ASP A 183 -1.39 3.82 -22.18
CA ASP A 183 -2.05 2.58 -21.77
C ASP A 183 -1.21 1.77 -20.76
N THR A 184 -0.40 2.46 -19.94
CA THR A 184 0.59 1.83 -19.06
C THR A 184 -0.09 0.98 -17.99
N VAL A 185 -1.26 1.41 -17.50
CA VAL A 185 -2.04 0.67 -16.50
C VAL A 185 -2.48 -0.69 -17.02
N ASN A 186 -3.00 -0.73 -18.24
CA ASN A 186 -3.46 -1.97 -18.87
C ASN A 186 -2.27 -2.89 -19.20
N ASN A 187 -1.19 -2.34 -19.76
CA ASN A 187 0.04 -3.10 -20.02
C ASN A 187 0.62 -3.70 -18.72
N PHE A 188 0.58 -2.96 -17.63
CA PHE A 188 0.97 -3.43 -16.31
C PHE A 188 0.06 -4.56 -15.82
N ALA A 189 -1.26 -4.42 -15.96
CA ALA A 189 -2.22 -5.47 -15.61
C ALA A 189 -1.97 -6.76 -16.41
N LEU A 190 -1.78 -6.64 -17.72
CA LEU A 190 -1.52 -7.76 -18.63
C LEU A 190 -0.22 -8.49 -18.30
N HIS A 191 0.85 -7.77 -17.95
CA HIS A 191 2.13 -8.36 -17.57
C HIS A 191 1.98 -9.33 -16.38
N PHE A 192 1.26 -8.93 -15.34
CA PHE A 192 1.07 -9.77 -14.15
C PHE A 192 0.00 -10.86 -14.37
N LYS A 193 -0.94 -10.66 -15.29
CA LYS A 193 -1.89 -11.68 -15.77
C LYS A 193 -1.19 -12.80 -16.55
N ALA A 194 -0.36 -12.45 -17.54
CA ALA A 194 0.38 -13.43 -18.34
C ALA A 194 1.35 -14.26 -17.47
N SER A 195 1.95 -13.61 -16.47
CA SER A 195 2.82 -14.26 -15.48
C SER A 195 2.08 -15.16 -14.49
N SER A 196 0.74 -15.03 -14.37
CA SER A 196 -0.08 -15.95 -13.55
C SER A 196 -0.53 -17.19 -14.34
N SER A 197 -0.57 -17.15 -15.67
CA SER A 197 -0.86 -18.31 -16.53
C SER A 197 0.40 -19.01 -17.09
N ALA A 198 1.56 -18.35 -17.10
CA ALA A 198 2.82 -18.95 -17.54
C ALA A 198 3.92 -18.66 -16.52
N ALA A 199 4.19 -19.66 -15.67
CA ALA A 199 5.36 -19.67 -14.80
C ALA A 199 6.64 -19.82 -15.65
N LYS A 200 7.15 -18.72 -16.20
CA LYS A 200 8.59 -18.59 -16.48
C LYS A 200 9.11 -17.40 -15.68
N PRO A 201 10.06 -17.59 -14.76
CA PRO A 201 10.63 -16.49 -14.00
C PRO A 201 11.29 -15.52 -14.99
N SER A 202 10.81 -14.28 -15.04
CA SER A 202 11.45 -13.23 -15.83
C SER A 202 12.88 -13.06 -15.32
N THR A 203 13.86 -13.51 -16.09
CA THR A 203 15.28 -13.36 -15.74
C THR A 203 15.57 -11.87 -15.52
N LYS A 204 16.17 -11.51 -14.37
CA LYS A 204 16.49 -10.12 -14.04
C LYS A 204 17.37 -9.52 -15.15
N VAL A 205 17.15 -8.25 -15.51
CA VAL A 205 17.92 -7.59 -16.58
C VAL A 205 19.43 -7.68 -16.36
N GLY A 206 19.89 -7.56 -15.10
CA GLY A 206 21.31 -7.74 -14.77
C GLY A 206 21.89 -9.11 -15.14
N VAL A 207 21.08 -10.18 -15.07
CA VAL A 207 21.50 -11.52 -15.49
C VAL A 207 21.56 -11.62 -17.02
N LEU A 208 20.63 -10.97 -17.74
CA LEU A 208 20.67 -10.89 -19.21
C LEU A 208 21.90 -10.10 -19.69
N VAL A 209 22.22 -8.99 -19.04
CA VAL A 209 23.43 -8.18 -19.31
C VAL A 209 24.69 -9.03 -19.13
N GLY A 210 24.75 -9.83 -18.05
CA GLY A 210 25.86 -10.76 -17.82
C GLY A 210 25.99 -11.80 -18.93
N LYS A 211 24.88 -12.48 -19.29
CA LYS A 211 24.88 -13.49 -20.36
C LYS A 211 25.30 -12.94 -21.71
N VAL A 212 24.81 -11.76 -22.09
CA VAL A 212 25.21 -11.10 -23.35
C VAL A 212 26.68 -10.69 -23.31
N GLN A 213 27.17 -10.24 -22.16
CA GLN A 213 28.58 -9.91 -21.99
C GLN A 213 29.49 -11.14 -22.16
N ASP A 214 29.11 -12.27 -21.58
CA ASP A 214 29.86 -13.52 -21.72
C ASP A 214 29.83 -14.03 -23.16
N LEU A 215 28.67 -13.95 -23.82
CA LEU A 215 28.52 -14.27 -25.24
C LEU A 215 29.45 -13.43 -26.12
N PHE A 216 29.46 -12.11 -25.97
CA PHE A 216 30.33 -11.23 -26.76
C PHE A 216 31.81 -11.47 -26.48
N ASN A 217 32.17 -11.74 -25.22
CA ASN A 217 33.55 -12.11 -24.88
C ASN A 217 33.95 -13.45 -25.52
N GLN A 218 33.04 -14.42 -25.56
CA GLN A 218 33.27 -15.71 -26.20
C GLN A 218 33.48 -15.55 -27.70
N LYS A 219 32.57 -14.86 -28.40
CA LYS A 219 32.68 -14.59 -29.85
C LYS A 219 33.93 -13.79 -30.20
N TYR A 220 34.33 -12.86 -29.35
CA TYR A 220 35.58 -12.12 -29.51
C TYR A 220 36.83 -13.00 -29.39
N LYS A 221 36.83 -13.97 -28.47
CA LYS A 221 37.93 -14.94 -28.34
C LYS A 221 38.01 -15.88 -29.54
N GLU A 222 36.86 -16.32 -30.04
CA GLU A 222 36.77 -17.14 -31.26
C GLU A 222 37.34 -16.39 -32.48
N ALA A 223 37.15 -15.06 -32.55
CA ALA A 223 37.70 -14.20 -33.59
C ALA A 223 39.21 -13.91 -33.46
N GLY A 224 39.90 -14.48 -32.46
CA GLY A 224 41.33 -14.28 -32.22
C GLY A 224 41.66 -13.16 -31.21
N GLY A 225 40.66 -12.61 -30.53
CA GLY A 225 40.83 -11.62 -29.48
C GLY A 225 41.29 -12.23 -28.15
N THR A 226 42.04 -11.47 -27.34
CA THR A 226 42.48 -11.91 -26.01
C THR A 226 41.68 -11.22 -24.89
N GLY A 227 41.27 -12.00 -23.89
CA GLY A 227 40.62 -11.47 -22.68
C GLY A 227 39.17 -11.03 -22.89
N ARG A 228 38.86 -9.80 -22.45
CA ARG A 228 37.51 -9.20 -22.49
C ARG A 228 37.43 -8.23 -23.67
N LEU A 229 36.27 -8.16 -24.32
CA LEU A 229 36.06 -7.25 -25.45
C LEU A 229 36.32 -5.79 -25.04
N PRO A 230 37.30 -5.10 -25.65
CA PRO A 230 37.69 -3.75 -25.25
C PRO A 230 36.78 -2.70 -25.89
N TYR A 231 35.64 -2.43 -25.27
CA TYR A 231 34.67 -1.44 -25.76
C TYR A 231 35.24 -0.03 -25.93
N GLN A 232 36.24 0.37 -25.14
CA GLN A 232 36.87 1.70 -25.27
C GLN A 232 37.73 1.82 -26.53
N SER A 233 38.46 0.76 -26.89
CA SER A 233 39.29 0.76 -28.10
C SER A 233 38.45 0.78 -29.38
N LEU A 234 37.25 0.21 -29.35
CA LEU A 234 36.29 0.28 -30.45
C LEU A 234 35.76 1.70 -30.67
N VAL A 235 35.46 2.42 -29.58
CA VAL A 235 34.98 3.80 -29.63
C VAL A 235 36.10 4.74 -30.10
N ASN A 236 37.34 4.48 -29.69
CA ASN A 236 38.50 5.30 -30.03
C ASN A 236 39.17 4.90 -31.36
N GLN A 237 38.53 4.08 -32.19
CA GLN A 237 39.03 3.58 -33.49
C GLN A 237 40.39 2.85 -33.45
N GLY A 238 40.84 2.38 -32.29
CA GLY A 238 42.10 1.64 -32.14
C GLY A 238 42.02 0.17 -32.51
N LEU A 239 40.82 -0.37 -32.72
CA LEU A 239 40.57 -1.75 -33.16
C LEU A 239 39.29 -1.76 -34.02
N ASN A 240 39.34 -2.34 -35.21
CA ASN A 240 38.18 -2.42 -36.09
C ASN A 240 37.60 -3.85 -36.07
N ILE A 241 36.46 -4.01 -35.40
CA ILE A 241 35.74 -5.28 -35.27
C ILE A 241 34.45 -5.19 -36.06
N THR A 242 34.32 -6.01 -37.08
CA THR A 242 33.07 -6.21 -37.82
C THR A 242 32.26 -7.28 -37.11
N VAL A 243 31.00 -6.96 -36.79
CA VAL A 243 30.06 -7.92 -36.19
C VAL A 243 28.95 -8.20 -37.19
N THR A 244 28.77 -9.47 -37.51
CA THR A 244 27.70 -9.98 -38.38
C THR A 244 26.69 -10.76 -37.54
N GLY A 245 25.44 -10.84 -38.00
CA GLY A 245 24.37 -11.58 -37.31
C GLY A 245 23.75 -10.89 -36.10
N LEU A 246 24.04 -9.61 -35.85
CA LEU A 246 23.34 -8.83 -34.81
C LEU A 246 21.88 -8.57 -35.21
N PRO A 247 20.89 -8.94 -34.39
CA PRO A 247 19.49 -8.74 -34.72
C PRO A 247 19.11 -7.25 -34.79
N ASN A 248 18.14 -6.91 -35.63
CA ASN A 248 17.57 -5.57 -35.80
C ASN A 248 18.57 -4.46 -36.20
N SER A 249 19.66 -4.83 -36.89
CA SER A 249 20.71 -3.88 -37.33
C SER A 249 21.32 -3.09 -36.16
N LEU A 250 21.38 -3.68 -34.96
CA LEU A 250 21.98 -3.05 -33.79
C LEU A 250 23.49 -2.92 -33.98
N THR A 251 24.04 -1.76 -33.60
CA THR A 251 25.49 -1.56 -33.53
C THR A 251 26.07 -2.20 -32.26
N LEU A 252 27.28 -2.74 -32.33
CA LEU A 252 28.00 -3.27 -31.17
C LEU A 252 28.23 -2.17 -30.11
N LYS A 253 27.67 -2.35 -28.92
CA LYS A 253 27.79 -1.47 -27.75
C LYS A 253 28.00 -2.32 -26.50
N LYS A 254 28.37 -1.68 -25.40
CA LYS A 254 28.49 -2.37 -24.11
C LYS A 254 27.11 -2.92 -23.69
N PRO A 255 27.01 -4.18 -23.22
CA PRO A 255 25.75 -4.84 -22.91
C PRO A 255 24.82 -4.07 -21.96
N SER A 256 25.38 -3.24 -21.08
CA SER A 256 24.61 -2.38 -20.17
C SER A 256 23.79 -1.29 -20.87
N PHE A 257 24.07 -0.98 -22.14
CA PHE A 257 23.33 0.02 -22.92
C PHE A 257 22.16 -0.58 -23.72
N TYR A 258 21.99 -1.90 -23.73
CA TYR A 258 20.86 -2.55 -24.39
C TYR A 258 19.67 -2.68 -23.44
N GLY A 259 18.48 -2.44 -23.97
CA GLY A 259 17.22 -2.72 -23.27
C GLY A 259 16.96 -4.23 -23.17
N ARG A 260 16.04 -4.64 -22.28
CA ARG A 260 15.68 -6.07 -22.08
C ARG A 260 15.38 -6.80 -23.39
N ILE A 261 14.53 -6.21 -24.24
CA ILE A 261 14.11 -6.82 -25.51
C ILE A 261 15.30 -7.03 -26.44
N GLN A 262 16.23 -6.07 -26.47
CA GLN A 262 17.46 -6.17 -27.26
C GLN A 262 18.40 -7.26 -26.70
N LEU A 263 18.55 -7.33 -25.38
CA LEU A 263 19.36 -8.37 -24.73
C LEU A 263 18.81 -9.78 -24.99
N GLU A 264 17.50 -9.96 -24.90
CA GLU A 264 16.85 -11.24 -25.20
C GLU A 264 16.96 -11.60 -26.69
N ALA A 265 16.80 -10.63 -27.59
CA ALA A 265 17.00 -10.84 -29.03
C ALA A 265 18.45 -11.25 -29.35
N ILE A 266 19.44 -10.59 -28.74
CA ILE A 266 20.87 -10.92 -28.91
C ILE A 266 21.17 -12.35 -28.42
N LEU A 267 20.58 -12.76 -27.29
CA LEU A 267 20.76 -14.12 -26.77
C LEU A 267 20.08 -15.18 -27.64
N ASN A 268 18.95 -14.86 -28.27
CA ASN A 268 18.27 -15.77 -29.20
C ASN A 268 19.04 -15.92 -30.52
N ALA A 269 19.67 -14.85 -30.99
CA ALA A 269 20.53 -14.85 -32.18
C ALA A 269 21.99 -15.23 -31.87
N ALA A 270 22.28 -15.82 -30.71
CA ALA A 270 23.65 -16.08 -30.26
C ALA A 270 24.47 -16.96 -31.21
N GLU A 271 23.81 -17.88 -31.92
CA GLU A 271 24.45 -18.76 -32.90
C GLU A 271 24.79 -18.04 -34.21
N GLU A 272 23.97 -17.06 -34.59
CA GLU A 272 24.15 -16.27 -35.82
C GLU A 272 25.20 -15.17 -35.67
N ILE A 273 25.50 -14.75 -34.43
CA ILE A 273 26.47 -13.69 -34.16
C ILE A 273 27.90 -14.20 -34.33
N SER A 274 28.66 -13.53 -35.20
CA SER A 274 30.10 -13.76 -35.39
C SER A 274 30.87 -12.45 -35.43
N PHE A 275 32.09 -12.50 -34.90
CA PHE A 275 32.99 -11.35 -34.81
C PHE A 275 34.17 -11.60 -35.74
N GLU A 276 34.58 -10.58 -36.48
CA GLU A 276 35.78 -10.58 -37.29
C GLU A 276 36.67 -9.42 -36.88
N ILE A 277 37.92 -9.71 -36.54
CA ILE A 277 38.90 -8.69 -36.18
C ILE A 277 39.68 -8.33 -37.45
N SER A 278 39.45 -7.14 -37.99
CA SER A 278 40.31 -6.58 -39.02
C SER A 278 41.56 -5.98 -38.38
N LYS A 279 42.73 -6.39 -38.88
CA LYS A 279 44.03 -5.81 -38.53
C LYS A 279 44.34 -4.58 -39.36
#